data_AF-A0A9E2XLT1-F1
#
_entry.id   AF-A0A9E2XLT1-F1
#
_cell.length_a   1.000
_cell.length_b   1.000
_cell.length_c   1.000
_cell.angle_alpha   90.00
_cell.angle_beta   90.00
_cell.angle_gamma   90.00
#
_symmetry.space_group_name_H-M   'P 1'
#
loop_
_entity.id
_entity.type
_entity.pdbx_description
1 polymer ?
#
loop_
_entity_poly.entity_id
_entity_poly.type
_entity_poly.pdbx_seq_one_letter_code
_entity_poly.pdbx_strand_id
1 'polypeptide(L)'
;MPEIVWSRLADPLVIEGTDTELKPIKEPWRVLARVIRDCTYMRLVVDDDGAWRIPGVDTNCGPDGYAGIEIGGKTVIDDCAIGALIGRFGGGSAGYSTQAATDADKGRPFPIGTYCIMPIPAKSVGPLFVGFNVVARPIQVRRLKITIEGATPTL
;
A
#
# COMPACT_ATOMS: atom_id res chain seq x y z
N MET A 1 29.22 -6.86 -8.51
CA MET A 1 27.90 -7.33 -8.00
C MET A 1 26.98 -7.42 -9.19
N PRO A 2 26.25 -8.52 -9.42
CA PRO A 2 25.30 -8.61 -10.52
C PRO A 2 24.24 -7.51 -10.38
N GLU A 3 23.89 -6.87 -11.48
CA GLU A 3 22.88 -5.81 -11.54
C GLU A 3 21.48 -6.44 -11.43
N ILE A 4 20.65 -5.93 -10.52
CA ILE A 4 19.26 -6.38 -10.40
C ILE A 4 18.42 -5.66 -11.44
N VAL A 5 17.94 -6.40 -12.44
CA VAL A 5 17.04 -5.88 -13.47
C VAL A 5 15.59 -5.92 -12.95
N TRP A 6 14.95 -4.75 -12.88
CA TRP A 6 13.56 -4.59 -12.48
C TRP A 6 12.65 -4.51 -13.71
N SER A 7 11.57 -5.27 -13.70
CA SER A 7 10.55 -5.26 -14.75
C SER A 7 9.21 -4.81 -14.19
N ARG A 8 8.49 -3.95 -14.91
CA ARG A 8 7.17 -3.48 -14.50
C ARG A 8 6.18 -4.65 -14.41
N LEU A 9 5.47 -4.78 -13.29
CA LEU A 9 4.50 -5.86 -13.07
C LEU A 9 3.06 -5.49 -13.46
N ALA A 10 2.72 -4.20 -13.40
CA ALA A 10 1.43 -3.66 -13.79
C ALA A 10 1.57 -2.19 -14.19
N ASP A 11 0.55 -1.66 -14.87
CA ASP A 11 0.46 -0.22 -15.11
C ASP A 11 0.43 0.53 -13.77
N PRO A 12 1.08 1.71 -13.68
CA PRO A 12 1.06 2.49 -12.46
C PRO A 12 -0.37 2.82 -12.02
N LEU A 13 -0.64 2.68 -10.72
CA LEU A 13 -1.89 3.19 -10.15
C LEU A 13 -1.76 4.70 -10.04
N VAL A 14 -2.63 5.44 -10.74
CA VAL A 14 -2.68 6.90 -10.70
C VAL A 14 -4.02 7.38 -10.17
N ILE A 15 -3.97 8.20 -9.13
CA ILE A 15 -5.11 8.90 -8.54
C ILE A 15 -4.75 10.38 -8.50
N GLU A 16 -5.42 11.15 -9.35
CA GLU A 16 -5.22 12.59 -9.44
C GLU A 16 -6.54 13.30 -9.12
N GLY A 17 -6.45 14.20 -8.14
CA GLY A 17 -7.31 15.34 -7.95
C GLY A 17 -6.49 16.61 -8.17
N THR A 18 -7.09 17.77 -7.88
CA THR A 18 -6.43 19.07 -7.96
C THR A 18 -6.38 19.70 -6.56
N ASP A 19 -5.65 20.81 -6.40
CA ASP A 19 -5.66 21.56 -5.13
C ASP A 19 -7.07 22.06 -4.75
N THR A 20 -7.94 22.25 -5.75
CA THR A 20 -9.33 22.71 -5.57
C THR A 20 -10.37 21.59 -5.57
N GLU A 21 -10.03 20.43 -6.11
CA GLU A 21 -10.94 19.28 -6.25
C GLU A 21 -10.21 17.98 -5.89
N LEU A 22 -10.22 17.66 -4.60
CA LEU A 22 -9.65 16.41 -4.09
C LEU A 22 -10.51 15.21 -4.49
N LYS A 23 -9.86 14.08 -4.79
CA LYS A 23 -10.54 12.86 -5.18
C LYS A 23 -10.89 12.01 -3.95
N PRO A 24 -12.18 11.78 -3.65
CA PRO A 24 -12.56 10.98 -2.49
C PRO A 24 -12.36 9.48 -2.76
N ILE A 25 -11.68 8.80 -1.85
CA ILE A 25 -11.56 7.34 -1.80
C ILE A 25 -12.40 6.83 -0.63
N LYS A 26 -13.49 6.13 -0.96
CA LYS A 26 -14.40 5.54 0.03
C LYS A 26 -14.00 4.11 0.38
N GLU A 27 -13.38 3.41 -0.57
CA GLU A 27 -12.99 2.02 -0.40
C GLU A 27 -11.78 1.91 0.54
N PRO A 28 -11.71 0.87 1.38
CA PRO A 28 -10.53 0.64 2.22
C PRO A 28 -9.32 0.18 1.39
N TRP A 29 -9.57 -0.52 0.29
CA TRP A 29 -8.59 -1.18 -0.55
C TRP A 29 -8.84 -0.86 -2.03
N ARG A 30 -7.77 -0.57 -2.76
CA ARG A 30 -7.78 -0.45 -4.22
C ARG A 30 -6.83 -1.47 -4.84
N VAL A 31 -7.25 -2.07 -5.94
CA VAL A 31 -6.41 -3.02 -6.68
C VAL A 31 -5.25 -2.25 -7.30
N LEU A 32 -4.02 -2.64 -6.96
CA LEU A 32 -2.80 -2.15 -7.60
C LEU A 32 -2.36 -3.08 -8.73
N ALA A 33 -2.38 -4.39 -8.49
CA ALA A 33 -2.11 -5.40 -9.52
C ALA A 33 -3.11 -6.54 -9.38
N ARG A 34 -3.62 -7.06 -10.50
CA ARG A 34 -4.58 -8.19 -10.48
C ARG A 34 -3.91 -9.53 -10.23
N VAL A 35 -2.67 -9.67 -10.70
CA VAL A 35 -1.86 -10.88 -10.58
C VAL A 35 -0.42 -10.45 -10.40
N ILE A 36 0.23 -10.98 -9.37
CA ILE A 36 1.68 -10.95 -9.22
C ILE A 36 2.19 -12.37 -9.41
N ARG A 37 3.12 -12.55 -10.35
CA ARG A 37 3.74 -13.84 -10.67
C ARG A 37 5.14 -13.62 -11.25
N ASP A 38 5.89 -14.71 -11.37
CA ASP A 38 7.17 -14.76 -12.11
C ASP A 38 8.27 -13.82 -11.60
N CYS A 39 8.21 -13.44 -10.33
CA CYS A 39 9.24 -12.65 -9.63
C CYS A 39 9.49 -13.14 -8.21
N THR A 40 10.71 -12.98 -7.70
CA THR A 40 11.09 -13.33 -6.33
C THR A 40 11.06 -12.12 -5.39
N TYR A 41 11.34 -10.94 -5.94
CA TYR A 41 11.26 -9.66 -5.23
C TYR A 41 10.30 -8.73 -5.94
N MET A 42 9.67 -7.87 -5.15
CA MET A 42 8.84 -6.77 -5.62
C MET A 42 9.38 -5.46 -5.06
N ARG A 43 9.30 -4.42 -5.88
CA ARG A 43 9.53 -3.03 -5.50
C ARG A 43 8.27 -2.22 -5.76
N LEU A 44 7.86 -1.43 -4.78
CA LEU A 44 6.88 -0.36 -4.92
C LEU A 44 7.56 0.99 -4.74
N VAL A 45 7.25 1.92 -5.64
CA VAL A 45 7.73 3.30 -5.58
C VAL A 45 6.54 4.23 -5.69
N VAL A 46 6.39 5.14 -4.74
CA VAL A 46 5.39 6.21 -4.78
C VAL A 46 6.09 7.49 -5.22
N ASP A 47 5.47 8.23 -6.14
CA ASP A 47 6.01 9.53 -6.56
C ASP A 47 6.04 10.51 -5.36
N ASP A 48 7.07 11.36 -5.29
CA ASP A 48 7.38 12.25 -4.15
C ASP A 48 6.29 13.30 -3.81
N ASP A 49 5.29 13.46 -4.67
CA ASP A 49 4.19 14.41 -4.50
C ASP A 49 2.89 13.77 -4.01
N GLY A 50 2.96 12.50 -3.60
CA GLY A 50 1.88 11.78 -2.94
C GLY A 50 1.33 12.55 -1.74
N ALA A 51 0.08 13.00 -1.82
CA ALA A 51 -0.54 13.80 -0.76
C ALA A 51 -2.04 13.55 -0.63
N TRP A 52 -2.49 13.36 0.60
CA TRP A 52 -3.91 13.17 0.93
C TRP A 52 -4.28 13.77 2.29
N ARG A 53 -5.58 13.96 2.51
CA ARG A 53 -6.15 14.37 3.79
C ARG A 53 -7.00 13.28 4.38
N ILE A 54 -6.82 13.08 5.69
CA ILE A 54 -7.62 12.17 6.50
C ILE A 54 -8.77 12.99 7.11
N PRO A 55 -10.01 12.48 7.12
CA PRO A 55 -11.11 13.13 7.82
C PRO A 55 -10.78 13.40 9.29
N GLY A 56 -11.01 14.63 9.74
CA GLY A 56 -10.72 15.04 11.12
C GLY A 56 -9.25 15.40 11.38
N VAL A 57 -8.42 15.45 10.33
CA VAL A 57 -7.00 15.84 10.43
C VAL A 57 -6.76 17.05 9.54
N ASP A 58 -6.33 18.16 10.14
CA ASP A 58 -6.12 19.44 9.45
C ASP A 58 -4.80 19.51 8.66
N THR A 59 -4.03 18.42 8.64
CA THR A 59 -2.72 18.34 7.97
C THR A 59 -2.72 17.30 6.85
N ASN A 60 -1.97 17.59 5.78
CA ASN A 60 -1.75 16.63 4.70
C ASN A 60 -0.85 15.49 5.17
N CYS A 61 -1.19 14.26 4.76
CA CYS A 61 -0.39 13.07 4.91
C CYS A 61 0.30 12.73 3.58
N GLY A 62 1.52 12.22 3.67
CA GLY A 62 2.24 11.63 2.55
C GLY A 62 2.26 10.10 2.62
N PRO A 63 3.02 9.44 1.73
CA PRO A 63 3.10 7.98 1.68
C PRO A 63 3.62 7.34 2.95
N ASP A 64 4.54 7.98 3.64
CA ASP A 64 5.07 7.52 4.93
C ASP A 64 4.14 7.81 6.12
N GLY A 65 2.97 8.41 5.85
CA GLY A 65 1.98 8.79 6.85
C GLY A 65 2.34 10.06 7.60
N TYR A 66 1.70 10.26 8.74
CA TYR A 66 1.96 11.38 9.62
C TYR A 66 2.84 10.95 10.80
N ALA A 67 4.09 11.40 10.81
CA ALA A 67 5.00 11.18 11.93
C ALA A 67 4.89 12.35 12.93
N GLY A 68 4.55 12.07 14.19
CA GLY A 68 4.83 13.00 15.29
C GLY A 68 3.66 13.43 16.18
N ILE A 69 2.42 13.02 15.94
CA ILE A 69 1.30 13.26 16.87
C ILE A 69 0.36 12.05 16.85
N GLU A 70 -0.11 11.62 18.02
CA GLU A 70 -1.27 10.73 18.15
C GLU A 70 -2.50 11.46 17.62
N ILE A 71 -2.72 11.36 16.32
CA ILE A 71 -3.98 11.76 15.72
C ILE A 71 -5.00 10.71 16.17
N GLY A 72 -6.03 11.16 16.90
CA GLY A 72 -7.15 10.30 17.28
C GLY A 72 -7.70 9.57 16.06
N GLY A 73 -7.53 8.25 16.02
CA GLY A 73 -7.89 7.45 14.85
C GLY A 73 -7.44 6.01 15.00
N LYS A 74 -8.29 5.08 14.59
CA LYS A 74 -7.94 3.66 14.55
C LYS A 74 -7.11 3.38 13.30
N THR A 75 -5.92 2.84 13.46
CA THR A 75 -5.06 2.34 12.38
C THR A 75 -5.54 0.96 11.91
N VAL A 76 -5.11 0.57 10.72
CA VAL A 76 -5.35 -0.79 10.17
C VAL A 76 -4.26 -1.75 10.67
N ILE A 77 -3.03 -1.26 10.79
CA ILE A 77 -1.88 -1.94 11.38
C ILE A 77 -1.24 -1.04 12.44
N ASP A 78 -0.82 -1.64 13.54
CA ASP A 78 -0.33 -0.90 14.71
C ASP A 78 1.13 -0.42 14.53
N ASP A 79 1.95 -1.15 13.77
CA ASP A 79 3.38 -0.85 13.55
C ASP A 79 3.63 0.08 12.34
N CYS A 80 2.70 0.98 12.04
CA CYS A 80 2.84 1.92 10.92
C CYS A 80 2.17 3.26 11.24
N ALA A 81 2.72 4.36 10.73
CA ALA A 81 2.16 5.69 10.97
C ALA A 81 0.72 5.79 10.44
N ILE A 82 -0.08 6.61 11.11
CA ILE A 82 -1.45 6.88 10.68
C ILE A 82 -1.44 7.52 9.29
N GLY A 83 -2.33 7.04 8.42
CA GLY A 83 -2.46 7.54 7.05
C GLY A 83 -1.39 7.07 6.08
N ALA A 84 -0.37 6.35 6.54
CA ALA A 84 0.67 5.80 5.66
C ALA A 84 0.08 4.84 4.61
N LEU A 85 0.77 4.70 3.49
CA LEU A 85 0.38 3.77 2.45
C LEU A 85 0.67 2.33 2.90
N ILE A 86 -0.32 1.45 2.76
CA ILE A 86 -0.23 0.04 3.15
C ILE A 86 -0.64 -0.87 2.01
N GLY A 87 -0.03 -2.04 1.93
CA GLY A 87 -0.28 -3.06 0.92
C GLY A 87 -0.90 -4.30 1.52
N ARG A 88 -1.54 -5.12 0.69
CA ARG A 88 -2.06 -6.44 1.08
C ARG A 88 -2.17 -7.36 -0.13
N PHE A 89 -1.69 -8.60 0.01
CA PHE A 89 -1.93 -9.66 -0.97
C PHE A 89 -3.29 -10.35 -0.73
N GLY A 90 -4.00 -10.68 -1.82
CA GLY A 90 -5.27 -11.42 -1.78
C GLY A 90 -6.50 -10.55 -1.52
N GLY A 91 -7.69 -11.08 -1.86
CA GLY A 91 -8.95 -10.30 -1.93
C GLY A 91 -9.99 -10.55 -0.84
N GLY A 92 -9.70 -11.38 0.16
CA GLY A 92 -10.64 -11.64 1.26
C GLY A 92 -10.69 -10.48 2.25
N SER A 93 -11.70 -9.61 2.20
CA SER A 93 -11.92 -8.57 3.23
C SER A 93 -12.31 -9.14 4.60
N ALA A 94 -12.78 -10.39 4.65
CA ALA A 94 -13.20 -11.11 5.85
C ALA A 94 -12.10 -12.08 6.34
N GLY A 95 -11.04 -11.53 6.95
CA GLY A 95 -10.13 -12.35 7.75
C GLY A 95 -10.66 -12.45 9.18
N TYR A 96 -11.59 -13.37 9.45
CA TYR A 96 -11.94 -13.74 10.83
C TYR A 96 -10.81 -14.60 11.39
N SER A 97 -9.84 -14.01 12.09
CA SER A 97 -8.80 -14.78 12.78
C SER A 97 -9.32 -15.13 14.17
N THR A 98 -10.00 -16.28 14.31
CA THR A 98 -10.03 -16.99 15.59
C THR A 98 -8.73 -17.76 15.71
N GLN A 99 -7.69 -17.05 16.12
CA GLN A 99 -6.50 -17.54 16.81
C GLN A 99 -6.01 -18.96 16.45
N ALA A 100 -4.94 -18.99 15.65
CA ALA A 100 -3.89 -20.02 15.47
C ALA A 100 -3.52 -20.15 13.98
N ALA A 101 -2.96 -19.09 13.39
CA ALA A 101 -2.34 -19.19 12.08
C ALA A 101 -0.86 -19.55 12.25
N THR A 102 -0.51 -20.82 12.08
CA THR A 102 0.85 -21.27 11.75
C THR A 102 1.13 -21.17 10.22
N ASP A 103 0.38 -20.28 9.55
CA ASP A 103 0.41 -19.88 8.14
C ASP A 103 0.34 -18.33 8.07
N ALA A 104 0.99 -17.67 9.05
CA ALA A 104 0.60 -16.39 9.66
C ALA A 104 0.53 -15.13 8.77
N ASP A 105 1.06 -15.12 7.55
CA ASP A 105 1.27 -13.88 6.79
C ASP A 105 0.46 -13.77 5.49
N LYS A 106 -0.39 -14.75 5.19
CA LYS A 106 -1.20 -14.74 3.96
C LYS A 106 -2.33 -13.70 4.07
N GLY A 107 -2.04 -12.51 3.59
CA GLY A 107 -2.99 -11.40 3.50
C GLY A 107 -3.07 -10.53 4.75
N ARG A 108 -2.02 -10.48 5.59
CA ARG A 108 -1.89 -9.36 6.52
C ARG A 108 -1.48 -8.10 5.75
N PRO A 109 -2.01 -6.92 6.10
CA PRO A 109 -1.48 -5.69 5.53
C PRO A 109 -0.02 -5.46 5.95
N PHE A 110 0.74 -4.79 5.10
CA PHE A 110 2.13 -4.42 5.33
C PHE A 110 2.37 -2.94 5.00
N PRO A 111 3.31 -2.26 5.66
CA PRO A 111 3.66 -0.89 5.33
C PRO A 111 4.34 -0.80 3.95
N ILE A 112 3.91 0.16 3.13
CA ILE A 112 4.58 0.48 1.86
C ILE A 112 5.42 1.76 2.02
N GLY A 113 4.85 2.83 2.57
CA GLY A 113 5.53 4.12 2.60
C GLY A 113 5.76 4.72 1.21
N THR A 114 6.77 5.56 1.08
CA THR A 114 7.24 6.12 -0.20
C THR A 114 7.98 5.08 -1.04
N TYR A 115 8.66 4.13 -0.38
CA TYR A 115 9.47 3.13 -1.03
C TYR A 115 9.45 1.80 -0.27
N CYS A 116 9.15 0.71 -0.97
CA CYS A 116 9.10 -0.63 -0.39
C CYS A 116 9.79 -1.63 -1.31
N ILE A 117 10.73 -2.43 -0.77
CA ILE A 117 11.22 -3.64 -1.43
C ILE A 117 10.92 -4.80 -0.50
N MET A 118 10.32 -5.86 -1.03
CA MET A 118 10.06 -7.07 -0.24
C MET A 118 10.16 -8.34 -1.10
N PRO A 119 10.52 -9.48 -0.48
CA PRO A 119 10.35 -10.77 -1.13
C PRO A 119 8.86 -11.07 -1.34
N ILE A 120 8.51 -11.67 -2.47
CA ILE A 120 7.15 -12.15 -2.71
C ILE A 120 7.00 -13.48 -1.97
N PRO A 121 5.99 -13.65 -1.09
CA PRO A 121 5.88 -14.89 -0.34
C PRO A 121 5.64 -16.08 -1.30
N ALA A 122 6.28 -17.22 -1.02
CA ALA A 122 6.17 -18.40 -1.88
C ALA A 122 4.69 -18.79 -2.10
N LYS A 123 4.32 -19.10 -3.34
CA LYS A 123 2.94 -19.42 -3.75
C LYS A 123 1.93 -18.26 -3.62
N SER A 124 2.39 -17.01 -3.45
CA SER A 124 1.52 -15.82 -3.50
C SER A 124 1.12 -15.53 -4.93
N VAL A 125 0.16 -16.31 -5.44
CA VAL A 125 -0.55 -15.97 -6.68
C VAL A 125 -1.80 -15.23 -6.27
N GLY A 126 -1.90 -13.96 -6.65
CA GLY A 126 -3.10 -13.19 -6.38
C GLY A 126 -2.98 -11.70 -6.63
N PRO A 127 -4.09 -10.98 -6.44
CA PRO A 127 -4.10 -9.53 -6.52
C PRO A 127 -3.32 -8.90 -5.37
N LEU A 128 -2.69 -7.76 -5.66
CA LEU A 128 -2.15 -6.84 -4.69
C LEU A 128 -3.09 -5.65 -4.57
N PHE A 129 -3.44 -5.32 -3.33
CA PHE A 129 -4.21 -4.15 -2.99
C PHE A 129 -3.35 -3.13 -2.25
N VAL A 130 -3.72 -1.87 -2.38
CA VAL A 130 -3.17 -0.75 -1.61
C VAL A 130 -4.29 -0.03 -0.86
N GLY A 131 -3.95 0.54 0.28
CA GLY A 131 -4.85 1.31 1.13
C GLY A 131 -4.08 2.32 1.96
N PHE A 132 -4.80 2.97 2.87
CA PHE A 132 -4.26 3.96 3.80
C PHE A 132 -4.41 3.43 5.22
N ASN A 133 -3.38 3.59 6.05
CA ASN A 133 -3.33 3.10 7.42
C ASN A 133 -4.19 3.95 8.37
N VAL A 134 -5.48 3.97 8.13
CA VAL A 134 -6.48 4.64 8.96
C VAL A 134 -7.85 4.06 8.62
N VAL A 135 -8.76 3.97 9.59
CA VAL A 135 -10.14 3.50 9.36
C VAL A 135 -11.06 4.62 8.85
N ALA A 136 -10.75 5.89 9.16
CA ALA A 136 -11.53 7.05 8.73
C ALA A 136 -11.65 7.14 7.20
N ARG A 137 -12.85 7.43 6.69
CA ARG A 137 -13.17 7.55 5.25
C ARG A 137 -14.20 8.67 5.04
N PRO A 138 -14.26 9.30 3.86
CA PRO A 138 -13.40 9.10 2.69
C PRO A 138 -12.01 9.74 2.85
N ILE A 139 -10.96 9.13 2.28
CA ILE A 139 -9.66 9.79 2.16
C ILE A 139 -9.70 10.74 0.97
N GLN A 140 -9.29 11.98 1.17
CA GLN A 140 -9.27 12.99 0.11
C GLN A 140 -7.88 13.02 -0.51
N VAL A 141 -7.72 12.43 -1.69
CA VAL A 141 -6.43 12.32 -2.37
C VAL A 141 -6.25 13.48 -3.33
N ARG A 142 -5.13 14.21 -3.18
CA ARG A 142 -4.70 15.20 -4.16
C ARG A 142 -3.96 14.51 -5.30
N ARG A 143 -2.91 13.76 -4.96
CA ARG A 143 -2.14 13.00 -5.95
C ARG A 143 -1.58 11.75 -5.33
N LEU A 144 -1.57 10.68 -6.09
CA LEU A 144 -0.92 9.42 -5.75
C LEU A 144 -0.58 8.71 -7.05
N LYS A 145 0.70 8.43 -7.27
CA LYS A 145 1.15 7.54 -8.34
C LYS A 145 2.04 6.46 -7.72
N ILE A 146 1.67 5.20 -7.95
CA ILE A 146 2.41 4.04 -7.45
C ILE A 146 2.88 3.21 -8.64
N THR A 147 4.19 2.99 -8.70
CA THR A 147 4.81 2.08 -9.65
C THR A 147 5.15 0.76 -8.95
N ILE A 148 4.86 -0.36 -9.61
CA ILE A 148 5.17 -1.69 -9.12
C ILE A 148 6.03 -2.46 -10.12
N GLU A 149 7.12 -3.01 -9.61
CA GLU A 149 8.12 -3.74 -10.38
C GLU A 149 8.53 -5.01 -9.67
N GLY A 150 9.04 -5.97 -10.43
CA GLY A 150 9.49 -7.26 -9.94
C GLY A 150 10.86 -7.61 -10.49
N ALA A 151 11.60 -8.40 -9.73
CA ALA A 151 12.90 -8.92 -10.12
C ALA A 151 13.05 -10.39 -9.70
N THR A 152 13.79 -11.14 -10.51
CA THR A 152 14.26 -12.50 -10.22
C THR A 152 15.77 -12.50 -10.40
N PRO A 153 16.56 -12.21 -9.35
CA PRO A 153 18.01 -12.22 -9.45
C PRO A 153 18.48 -13.62 -9.86
N THR A 154 19.08 -13.73 -11.03
CA THR A 154 19.83 -14.92 -11.42
C THR A 154 21.17 -14.88 -10.68
N LEU A 155 21.34 -15.76 -9.70
CA LEU A 155 22.63 -16.01 -9.06
C LEU A 155 23.59 -16.72 -10.02
#